data_AF-A0A7S2P6N7-F1
#
_entry.id   AF-A0A7S2P6N7-F1
#
_cell.length_a   1.000
_cell.length_b   1.000
_cell.length_c   1.000
_cell.angle_alpha   90.00
_cell.angle_beta   90.00
_cell.angle_gamma   90.00
#
_symmetry.space_group_name_H-M   'P 1'
#
loop_
_entity.id
_entity.type
_entity.pdbx_description
1 polymer ?
#
loop_
_entity_poly.entity_id
_entity_poly.type
_entity_poly.pdbx_seq_one_letter_code
_entity_poly.pdbx_strand_id
1 'polypeptide(L)'
;SLPPAVAEEVLRRYADVLRVGRLVLNGDEVAWNTDSSNEGQLQSFCECFGPRLANAAPDLALKEPWVLRMAPYWFCKAVSINYALIEVVLMVQRRVGVLCSIETREDRGSALVEYHVETRPGGMVVVSMLWRKADNIIYYDPVTSRREVKGTLSCLETWFNLPPGKDFAPAYSFQLRLRRSLTQKFAASLASSVACGTTQDRRGGATETVFIDEPLRSDFPLEPAAEGDRP
;
A
#
# COMPACT_ATOMS: atom_id res chain seq x y z
N SER A 1 9.89 -14.57 14.48
CA SER A 1 8.41 -14.63 14.40
C SER A 1 7.81 -13.42 15.10
N LEU A 2 6.61 -13.01 14.71
CA LEU A 2 5.84 -11.96 15.37
C LEU A 2 5.28 -12.45 16.72
N PRO A 3 5.00 -11.55 17.69
CA PRO A 3 4.22 -11.89 18.87
C PRO A 3 2.84 -12.48 18.49
N PRO A 4 2.29 -13.45 19.25
CA PRO A 4 1.05 -14.14 18.86
C PRO A 4 -0.14 -13.23 18.58
N ALA A 5 -0.40 -12.23 19.43
CA ALA A 5 -1.53 -11.30 19.24
C ALA A 5 -1.37 -10.43 17.99
N VAL A 6 -0.12 -10.02 17.68
CA VAL A 6 0.20 -9.27 16.46
C VAL A 6 0.03 -10.16 15.23
N ALA A 7 0.48 -11.41 15.30
CA ALA A 7 0.30 -12.38 14.23
C ALA A 7 -1.19 -12.61 13.93
N GLU A 8 -2.01 -12.79 14.98
CA GLU A 8 -3.47 -12.90 14.84
C GLU A 8 -4.09 -11.68 14.17
N GLU A 9 -3.65 -10.46 14.53
CA GLU A 9 -4.10 -9.23 13.87
C GLU A 9 -3.76 -9.24 12.38
N VAL A 10 -2.53 -9.61 12.00
CA VAL A 10 -2.12 -9.72 10.59
C VAL A 10 -2.98 -10.73 9.85
N LEU A 11 -3.17 -11.92 10.42
CA LEU A 11 -3.96 -12.99 9.79
C LEU A 11 -5.44 -12.60 9.63
N ARG A 12 -5.99 -11.83 10.58
CA ARG A 12 -7.39 -11.41 10.56
C ARG A 12 -7.63 -10.19 9.66
N ARG A 13 -6.75 -9.19 9.70
CA ARG A 13 -6.98 -7.88 9.05
C ARG A 13 -6.17 -7.68 7.77
N TYR A 14 -4.99 -8.29 7.65
CA TYR A 14 -4.00 -7.95 6.61
C TYR A 14 -3.51 -9.17 5.82
N ALA A 15 -4.24 -10.30 5.86
CA ALA A 15 -3.87 -11.52 5.16
C ALA A 15 -3.94 -11.40 3.63
N ASP A 16 -4.55 -10.34 3.09
CA ASP A 16 -4.54 -10.03 1.66
C ASP A 16 -3.11 -9.84 1.14
N VAL A 17 -2.23 -9.23 1.94
CA VAL A 17 -0.82 -8.99 1.60
C VAL A 17 -0.03 -10.30 1.54
N LEU A 18 -0.29 -11.23 2.46
CA LEU A 18 0.44 -12.50 2.54
C LEU A 18 0.21 -13.40 1.32
N ARG A 19 -0.95 -13.28 0.68
CA ARG A 19 -1.32 -14.03 -0.53
C ARG A 19 -0.61 -13.56 -1.79
N VAL A 20 0.11 -12.44 -1.75
CA VAL A 20 0.85 -11.91 -2.90
C VAL A 20 2.09 -12.75 -3.19
N GLY A 21 2.77 -13.23 -2.14
CA GLY A 21 3.94 -14.12 -2.26
C GLY A 21 5.24 -13.45 -2.68
N ARG A 22 5.25 -12.14 -2.95
CA ARG A 22 6.45 -11.40 -3.35
C ARG A 22 6.36 -9.89 -3.12
N LEU A 23 7.51 -9.26 -2.96
CA LEU A 23 7.72 -7.80 -2.99
C LEU A 23 9.13 -7.48 -3.50
N VAL A 24 9.41 -6.20 -3.74
CA VAL A 24 10.73 -5.68 -4.06
C VAL A 24 11.26 -4.87 -2.87
N LEU A 25 12.43 -5.22 -2.34
CA LEU A 25 13.10 -4.51 -1.25
C LEU A 25 14.41 -3.90 -1.79
N ASN A 26 14.52 -2.57 -1.83
CA ASN A 26 15.68 -1.87 -2.39
C ASN A 26 16.09 -2.33 -3.80
N GLY A 27 15.11 -2.73 -4.62
CA GLY A 27 15.34 -3.27 -5.97
C GLY A 27 15.53 -4.79 -6.04
N ASP A 28 15.74 -5.47 -4.90
CA ASP A 28 15.87 -6.93 -4.85
C ASP A 28 14.52 -7.62 -4.61
N GLU A 29 14.25 -8.69 -5.34
CA GLU A 29 13.03 -9.47 -5.13
C GLU A 29 13.10 -10.29 -3.84
N VAL A 30 12.03 -10.19 -3.04
CA VAL A 30 11.79 -11.01 -1.85
C VAL A 30 10.49 -11.79 -2.07
N ALA A 31 10.62 -13.10 -2.25
CA ALA A 31 9.48 -14.02 -2.42
C ALA A 31 9.37 -14.96 -1.22
N TRP A 32 8.14 -15.40 -0.93
CA TRP A 32 7.83 -16.37 0.13
C TRP A 32 6.78 -17.38 -0.35
N ASN A 33 6.66 -18.50 0.37
CA ASN A 33 5.75 -19.56 -0.03
C ASN A 33 4.28 -19.17 0.21
N THR A 34 3.45 -19.27 -0.83
CA THR A 34 2.00 -19.05 -0.75
C THR A 34 1.19 -20.35 -0.68
N ASP A 35 1.81 -21.51 -0.92
CA ASP A 35 1.14 -22.82 -0.99
C ASP A 35 1.05 -23.46 0.41
N SER A 36 0.45 -22.74 1.35
CA SER A 36 0.33 -23.13 2.76
C SER A 36 -0.90 -22.47 3.41
N SER A 37 -1.20 -22.80 4.68
CA SER A 37 -2.15 -22.03 5.50
C SER A 37 -1.72 -20.57 5.65
N ASN A 38 -2.64 -19.67 6.03
CA ASN A 38 -2.32 -18.26 6.26
C ASN A 38 -1.19 -18.08 7.30
N GLU A 39 -1.17 -18.91 8.35
CA GLU A 39 -0.11 -18.93 9.37
C GLU A 39 1.24 -19.30 8.76
N GLY A 40 1.27 -20.33 7.91
CA GLY A 40 2.49 -20.72 7.20
C GLY A 40 2.95 -19.67 6.19
N GLN A 41 2.01 -18.98 5.52
CA GLN A 41 2.33 -17.83 4.67
C GLN A 41 2.95 -16.70 5.48
N LEU A 42 2.40 -16.37 6.66
CA LEU A 42 2.96 -15.35 7.56
C LEU A 42 4.35 -15.73 8.06
N GLN A 43 4.53 -16.99 8.46
CA GLN A 43 5.83 -17.50 8.90
C GLN A 43 6.86 -17.39 7.78
N SER A 44 6.54 -17.91 6.59
CA SER A 44 7.42 -17.85 5.42
C SER A 44 7.75 -16.40 5.04
N PHE A 45 6.77 -15.49 5.09
CA PHE A 45 6.99 -14.07 4.88
C PHE A 45 7.97 -13.48 5.89
N CYS A 46 7.79 -13.75 7.18
CA CYS A 46 8.71 -13.26 8.23
C CYS A 46 10.14 -13.78 8.04
N GLU A 47 10.29 -15.05 7.66
CA GLU A 47 11.58 -15.72 7.43
C GLU A 47 12.32 -15.17 6.20
N CYS A 48 11.59 -14.79 5.15
CA CYS A 48 12.18 -14.20 3.94
C CYS A 48 12.43 -12.69 4.08
N PHE A 49 11.48 -11.94 4.65
CA PHE A 49 11.53 -10.48 4.73
C PHE A 49 12.48 -9.97 5.81
N GLY A 50 12.44 -10.56 7.02
CA GLY A 50 13.21 -10.09 8.17
C GLY A 50 14.72 -10.02 7.91
N PRO A 51 15.37 -11.11 7.47
CA PRO A 51 16.81 -11.11 7.17
C PRO A 51 17.19 -10.14 6.04
N ARG A 52 16.35 -10.02 5.01
CA ARG A 52 16.56 -9.11 3.89
C ARG A 52 16.51 -7.66 4.34
N LEU A 53 15.54 -7.31 5.20
CA LEU A 53 15.44 -5.99 5.80
C LEU A 53 16.61 -5.70 6.75
N ALA A 54 17.06 -6.69 7.53
CA ALA A 54 18.23 -6.55 8.39
C ALA A 54 19.50 -6.20 7.60
N ASN A 55 19.70 -6.85 6.45
CA ASN A 55 20.82 -6.55 5.56
C ASN A 55 20.69 -5.17 4.89
N ALA A 56 19.47 -4.76 4.55
CA ALA A 56 19.18 -3.47 3.94
C ALA A 56 19.25 -2.28 4.93
N ALA A 57 19.17 -2.55 6.24
CA ALA A 57 19.21 -1.55 7.31
C ALA A 57 20.07 -2.06 8.49
N PRO A 58 21.39 -2.22 8.32
CA PRO A 58 22.25 -2.85 9.32
C PRO A 58 22.31 -2.08 10.64
N ASP A 59 22.24 -0.74 10.58
CA ASP A 59 22.22 0.11 11.78
C ASP A 59 20.97 -0.15 12.64
N LEU A 60 19.82 -0.36 12.00
CA LEU A 60 18.56 -0.69 12.66
C LEU A 60 18.63 -2.11 13.25
N ALA A 61 19.22 -3.05 12.50
CA ALA A 61 19.42 -4.42 12.95
C ALA A 61 20.27 -4.50 14.22
N LEU A 62 21.32 -3.68 14.29
CA LEU A 62 22.24 -3.65 15.41
C LEU A 62 21.61 -2.99 16.66
N LYS A 63 20.94 -1.85 16.48
CA LYS A 63 20.44 -1.04 17.59
C LYS A 63 19.12 -1.54 18.14
N GLU A 64 18.20 -1.98 17.27
CA GLU A 64 16.83 -2.30 17.67
C GLU A 64 16.32 -3.58 16.98
N PRO A 65 16.86 -4.77 17.31
CA PRO A 65 16.46 -6.04 16.68
C PRO A 65 14.95 -6.33 16.77
N TRP A 66 14.31 -5.86 17.85
CA TRP A 66 12.87 -6.02 18.07
C TRP A 66 12.03 -5.27 17.01
N VAL A 67 12.53 -4.15 16.49
CA VAL A 67 11.87 -3.35 15.44
C VAL A 67 11.84 -4.15 14.15
N LEU A 68 12.95 -4.77 13.77
CA LEU A 68 12.99 -5.64 12.59
C LEU A 68 12.05 -6.83 12.71
N ARG A 69 11.93 -7.41 13.92
CA ARG A 69 10.96 -8.47 14.19
C ARG A 69 9.52 -8.01 13.94
N MET A 70 9.22 -6.75 14.18
CA MET A 70 7.90 -6.13 14.02
C MET A 70 7.66 -5.53 12.63
N ALA A 71 8.71 -5.32 11.82
CA ALA A 71 8.59 -4.77 10.48
C ALA A 71 7.58 -5.48 9.54
N PRO A 72 7.45 -6.82 9.55
CA PRO A 72 6.39 -7.49 8.79
C PRO A 72 4.99 -6.97 9.11
N TYR A 73 4.70 -6.67 10.38
CA TYR A 73 3.41 -6.14 10.80
C TYR A 73 3.15 -4.75 10.21
N TRP A 74 4.10 -3.81 10.38
CA TRP A 74 3.92 -2.44 9.88
C TRP A 74 3.85 -2.39 8.36
N PHE A 75 4.63 -3.22 7.67
CA PHE A 75 4.51 -3.37 6.22
C PHE A 75 3.11 -3.85 5.83
N CYS A 76 2.65 -4.99 6.37
CA CYS A 76 1.33 -5.54 6.05
C CYS A 76 0.21 -4.52 6.30
N LYS A 77 0.24 -3.82 7.44
CA LYS A 77 -0.74 -2.78 7.74
C LYS A 77 -0.68 -1.62 6.74
N ALA A 78 0.51 -1.13 6.41
CA ALA A 78 0.70 0.00 5.50
C ALA A 78 0.25 -0.26 4.05
N VAL A 79 0.18 -1.52 3.60
CA VAL A 79 -0.24 -1.86 2.23
C VAL A 79 -1.56 -2.62 2.14
N SER A 80 -2.18 -2.98 3.26
CA SER A 80 -3.41 -3.76 3.24
C SER A 80 -4.57 -2.96 2.63
N ILE A 81 -5.43 -3.67 1.89
CA ILE A 81 -6.68 -3.14 1.37
C ILE A 81 -7.54 -2.53 2.47
N ASN A 82 -7.59 -3.20 3.63
CA ASN A 82 -8.43 -2.83 4.77
C ASN A 82 -7.96 -1.58 5.52
N TYR A 83 -6.80 -1.04 5.15
CA TYR A 83 -6.22 0.14 5.78
C TYR A 83 -5.97 1.24 4.74
N ALA A 84 -5.09 1.00 3.77
CA ALA A 84 -4.69 2.02 2.82
C ALA A 84 -5.68 2.22 1.66
N LEU A 85 -6.14 1.12 1.05
CA LEU A 85 -6.90 1.23 -0.21
C LEU A 85 -8.35 1.63 -0.02
N ILE A 86 -8.95 1.37 1.15
CA ILE A 86 -10.33 1.78 1.41
C ILE A 86 -10.49 3.30 1.30
N GLU A 87 -9.56 4.09 1.85
CA GLU A 87 -9.58 5.54 1.76
C GLU A 87 -9.41 6.04 0.32
N VAL A 88 -8.55 5.36 -0.45
CA VAL A 88 -8.37 5.65 -1.88
C VAL A 88 -9.65 5.36 -2.66
N VAL A 89 -10.31 4.23 -2.40
CA VAL A 89 -11.60 3.85 -3.02
C VAL A 89 -12.69 4.87 -2.68
N LEU A 90 -12.81 5.28 -1.42
CA LEU A 90 -13.77 6.29 -0.99
C LEU A 90 -13.49 7.66 -1.63
N MET A 91 -12.23 8.05 -1.76
CA MET A 91 -11.83 9.28 -2.46
C MET A 91 -12.16 9.21 -3.95
N VAL A 92 -11.90 8.08 -4.61
CA VAL A 92 -12.32 7.84 -6.01
C VAL A 92 -13.83 7.93 -6.13
N GLN A 93 -14.59 7.31 -5.22
CA GLN A 93 -16.05 7.39 -5.20
C GLN A 93 -16.54 8.83 -5.11
N ARG A 94 -15.98 9.64 -4.20
CA ARG A 94 -16.33 11.06 -4.06
C ARG A 94 -16.12 11.86 -5.36
N ARG A 95 -15.11 11.52 -6.15
CA ARG A 95 -14.76 12.25 -7.39
C ARG A 95 -15.48 11.78 -8.63
N VAL A 96 -15.69 10.47 -8.74
CA VAL A 96 -16.34 9.84 -9.90
C VAL A 96 -17.87 9.82 -9.72
N GLY A 97 -18.35 9.87 -8.48
CA GLY A 97 -19.78 9.85 -8.14
C GLY A 97 -20.37 8.43 -8.04
N VAL A 98 -19.56 7.39 -8.23
CA VAL A 98 -19.97 5.98 -8.12
C VAL A 98 -18.88 5.16 -7.45
N LEU A 99 -19.27 4.10 -6.72
CA LEU A 99 -18.32 3.17 -6.12
C LEU A 99 -17.61 2.38 -7.21
N CYS A 100 -16.28 2.48 -7.25
CA CYS A 100 -15.44 1.80 -8.23
C CYS A 100 -14.60 0.71 -7.54
N SER A 101 -14.24 -0.33 -8.28
CA SER A 101 -13.17 -1.25 -7.92
C SER A 101 -11.83 -0.81 -8.50
N ILE A 102 -10.75 -1.17 -7.83
CA ILE A 102 -9.38 -1.02 -8.36
C ILE A 102 -8.87 -2.43 -8.64
N GLU A 103 -8.63 -2.74 -9.91
CA GLU A 103 -8.16 -4.05 -10.32
C GLU A 103 -6.75 -4.29 -9.78
N THR A 104 -6.58 -5.37 -9.01
CA THR A 104 -5.29 -5.82 -8.47
C THR A 104 -4.78 -7.10 -9.11
N ARG A 105 -5.58 -7.73 -9.99
CA ARG A 105 -5.27 -8.96 -10.72
C ARG A 105 -5.76 -8.87 -12.16
N GLU A 106 -5.04 -9.53 -13.06
CA GLU A 106 -5.49 -9.77 -14.44
C GLU A 106 -6.47 -10.94 -14.49
N ASP A 107 -7.21 -11.03 -15.60
CA ASP A 107 -8.17 -12.13 -15.88
C ASP A 107 -7.50 -13.51 -15.82
N ARG A 108 -6.19 -13.59 -16.09
CA ARG A 108 -5.38 -14.82 -16.04
C ARG A 108 -4.70 -15.07 -14.69
N GLY A 109 -5.03 -14.27 -13.67
CA GLY A 109 -4.54 -14.42 -12.31
C GLY A 109 -3.18 -13.77 -12.01
N SER A 110 -2.54 -13.13 -12.99
CA SER A 110 -1.29 -12.39 -12.73
C SER A 110 -1.57 -11.17 -11.84
N ALA A 111 -0.70 -10.88 -10.86
CA ALA A 111 -0.84 -9.71 -10.01
C ALA A 111 -0.59 -8.42 -10.82
N LEU A 112 -1.48 -7.44 -10.71
CA LEU A 112 -1.29 -6.12 -11.33
C LEU A 112 -0.52 -5.14 -10.45
N VAL A 113 -0.46 -5.45 -9.16
CA VAL A 113 0.20 -4.63 -8.14
C VAL A 113 1.54 -5.24 -7.80
N GLU A 114 2.57 -4.40 -7.81
CA GLU A 114 3.88 -4.70 -7.26
C GLU A 114 4.05 -3.94 -5.95
N TYR A 115 4.50 -4.65 -4.92
CA TYR A 115 4.75 -4.08 -3.60
C TYR A 115 6.24 -3.78 -3.49
N HIS A 116 6.57 -2.58 -3.05
CA HIS A 116 7.93 -2.09 -2.95
C HIS A 116 8.20 -1.58 -1.53
N VAL A 117 9.41 -1.83 -1.05
CA VAL A 117 9.95 -1.31 0.20
C VAL A 117 11.31 -0.73 -0.11
N GLU A 118 11.52 0.53 0.27
CA GLU A 118 12.81 1.20 0.19
C GLU A 118 13.26 1.58 1.60
N THR A 119 14.45 1.15 2.02
CA THR A 119 15.08 1.62 3.25
C THR A 119 15.93 2.85 2.96
N ARG A 120 15.81 3.86 3.81
CA ARG A 120 16.58 5.10 3.74
C ARG A 120 17.38 5.31 5.03
N PRO A 121 18.44 6.14 5.00
CA PRO A 121 19.18 6.49 6.21
C PRO A 121 18.27 7.01 7.33
N GLY A 122 18.63 6.72 8.58
CA GLY A 122 17.85 7.13 9.76
C GLY A 122 16.67 6.21 10.10
N GLY A 123 16.61 5.01 9.53
CA GLY A 123 15.54 4.04 9.83
C GLY A 123 14.22 4.37 9.13
N MET A 124 14.23 5.28 8.16
CA MET A 124 13.06 5.60 7.34
C MET A 124 12.82 4.47 6.34
N VAL A 125 11.56 4.08 6.19
CA VAL A 125 11.09 3.19 5.14
C VAL A 125 10.06 3.90 4.28
N VAL A 126 10.15 3.68 2.98
CA VAL A 126 9.13 4.04 2.00
C VAL A 126 8.48 2.76 1.53
N VAL A 127 7.16 2.72 1.57
CA VAL A 127 6.38 1.56 1.16
C VAL A 127 5.44 2.01 0.05
N SER A 128 5.47 1.30 -1.07
CA SER A 128 4.65 1.65 -2.22
C SER A 128 4.00 0.44 -2.89
N MET A 129 2.87 0.73 -3.54
CA MET A 129 2.12 -0.18 -4.40
C MET A 129 2.10 0.44 -5.80
N LEU A 130 2.65 -0.28 -6.77
CA LEU A 130 2.75 0.15 -8.16
C LEU A 130 1.83 -0.70 -9.03
N TRP A 131 0.94 -0.06 -9.79
CA TRP A 131 0.08 -0.73 -10.75
C TRP A 131 0.71 -0.73 -12.12
N ARG A 132 0.88 -1.92 -12.69
CA ARG A 132 1.45 -2.09 -14.04
C ARG A 132 0.46 -1.78 -15.15
N LYS A 133 -0.83 -1.86 -14.86
CA LYS A 133 -1.91 -1.72 -15.83
C LYS A 133 -2.60 -0.36 -15.68
N ALA A 134 -2.68 0.37 -16.78
CA ALA A 134 -3.54 1.54 -16.87
C ALA A 134 -5.03 1.14 -16.91
N ASP A 135 -5.92 2.10 -16.70
CA ASP A 135 -7.38 1.88 -16.78
C ASP A 135 -7.88 0.80 -15.78
N ASN A 136 -7.25 0.74 -14.60
CA ASN A 136 -7.53 -0.23 -13.53
C ASN A 136 -8.64 0.22 -12.55
N ILE A 137 -9.18 1.43 -12.68
CA ILE A 137 -10.33 1.88 -11.87
C ILE A 137 -11.60 1.61 -12.65
N ILE A 138 -12.40 0.66 -12.20
CA ILE A 138 -13.53 0.10 -12.93
C ILE A 138 -14.82 0.29 -12.16
N TYR A 139 -15.88 0.64 -12.89
CA TYR A 139 -17.24 0.61 -12.43
C TYR A 139 -18.00 -0.48 -13.18
N TYR A 140 -18.84 -1.22 -12.48
CA TYR A 140 -19.81 -2.13 -13.08
C TYR A 140 -21.20 -1.55 -12.84
N ASP A 141 -21.93 -1.30 -13.93
CA ASP A 141 -23.33 -0.91 -13.85
C ASP A 141 -24.14 -2.07 -13.23
N PRO A 142 -24.86 -1.84 -12.11
CA PRO A 142 -25.58 -2.90 -11.42
C PRO A 142 -26.81 -3.41 -12.17
N VAL A 143 -27.33 -2.64 -13.13
CA VAL A 143 -28.50 -3.00 -13.94
C VAL A 143 -28.06 -3.72 -15.21
N THR A 144 -27.08 -3.15 -15.91
CA THR A 144 -26.66 -3.66 -17.23
C THR A 144 -25.46 -4.61 -17.18
N SER A 145 -24.80 -4.72 -16.01
CA SER A 145 -23.50 -5.40 -15.85
C SER A 145 -22.40 -4.84 -16.75
N ARG A 146 -22.60 -3.65 -17.33
CA ARG A 146 -21.63 -3.05 -18.23
C ARG A 146 -20.41 -2.59 -17.46
N ARG A 147 -19.23 -3.02 -17.93
CA ARG A 147 -17.93 -2.58 -17.43
C ARG A 147 -17.57 -1.21 -18.00
N GLU A 148 -17.27 -0.27 -17.13
CA GLU A 148 -16.82 1.07 -17.49
C GLU A 148 -15.49 1.41 -16.81
N VAL A 149 -14.54 1.91 -17.60
CA VAL A 149 -13.28 2.43 -17.06
C VAL A 149 -13.50 3.86 -16.57
N LYS A 150 -13.18 4.11 -15.30
CA LYS A 150 -13.29 5.43 -14.66
C LYS A 150 -11.94 6.12 -14.45
N GLY A 151 -10.83 5.40 -14.51
CA GLY A 151 -9.51 6.02 -14.35
C GLY A 151 -8.35 5.04 -14.20
N THR A 152 -7.21 5.59 -13.82
CA THR A 152 -5.98 4.86 -13.53
C THR A 152 -5.42 5.28 -12.18
N LEU A 153 -5.15 4.33 -11.29
CA LEU A 153 -4.27 4.50 -10.13
C LEU A 153 -2.94 3.85 -10.49
N SER A 154 -1.85 4.62 -10.56
CA SER A 154 -0.53 4.08 -10.95
C SER A 154 0.37 3.77 -9.76
N CYS A 155 0.25 4.55 -8.68
CA CYS A 155 1.11 4.46 -7.52
C CYS A 155 0.33 4.88 -6.27
N LEU A 156 0.52 4.16 -5.17
CA LEU A 156 0.19 4.57 -3.80
C LEU A 156 1.43 4.37 -2.94
N GLU A 157 1.84 5.39 -2.19
CA GLU A 157 3.08 5.41 -1.43
C GLU A 157 2.84 6.04 -0.06
N THR A 158 3.51 5.52 0.97
CA THR A 158 3.64 6.13 2.29
C THR A 158 5.08 5.96 2.78
N TRP A 159 5.48 6.78 3.75
CA TRP A 159 6.76 6.64 4.42
C TRP A 159 6.62 6.82 5.93
N PHE A 160 7.50 6.16 6.69
CA PHE A 160 7.54 6.26 8.14
C PHE A 160 8.90 5.80 8.67
N ASN A 161 9.23 6.17 9.90
CA ASN A 161 10.39 5.61 10.60
C ASN A 161 10.05 4.23 11.17
N LEU A 162 11.05 3.38 11.30
CA LEU A 162 10.98 2.12 12.03
C LEU A 162 11.67 2.28 13.39
N PRO A 163 10.95 2.12 14.53
CA PRO A 163 9.51 1.93 14.64
C PRO A 163 8.72 3.22 14.36
N PRO A 164 7.45 3.15 13.91
CA PRO A 164 6.62 4.34 13.80
C PRO A 164 6.40 4.98 15.17
N GLY A 165 6.22 6.31 15.18
CA GLY A 165 5.83 7.03 16.41
C GLY A 165 4.51 6.49 16.98
N LYS A 166 4.33 6.62 18.31
CA LYS A 166 3.20 6.02 19.04
C LYS A 166 1.83 6.35 18.45
N ASP A 167 1.66 7.58 17.98
CA ASP A 167 0.41 8.11 17.42
C ASP A 167 0.59 8.47 15.94
N PHE A 168 1.55 7.82 15.26
CA PHE A 168 1.86 8.11 13.87
C PHE A 168 0.75 7.61 12.94
N ALA A 169 0.10 8.56 12.29
CA ALA A 169 -0.84 8.35 11.20
C ALA A 169 -0.14 8.65 9.85
N PRO A 170 0.00 7.67 8.95
CA PRO A 170 0.66 7.87 7.67
C PRO A 170 -0.15 8.78 6.74
N ALA A 171 0.56 9.66 6.05
CA ALA A 171 0.05 10.33 4.87
C ALA A 171 0.43 9.50 3.63
N TYR A 172 -0.55 9.24 2.77
CA TYR A 172 -0.34 8.53 1.53
C TYR A 172 -0.30 9.49 0.35
N SER A 173 0.75 9.41 -0.45
CA SER A 173 0.84 10.05 -1.74
C SER A 173 0.46 9.07 -2.84
N PHE A 174 -0.31 9.50 -3.83
CA PHE A 174 -0.72 8.63 -4.93
C PHE A 174 -0.77 9.37 -6.26
N GLN A 175 -0.67 8.60 -7.34
CA GLN A 175 -0.77 9.10 -8.71
C GLN A 175 -2.07 8.59 -9.33
N LEU A 176 -3.04 9.49 -9.48
CA LEU A 176 -4.38 9.19 -9.96
C LEU A 176 -4.68 9.96 -11.25
N ARG A 177 -5.25 9.26 -12.23
CA ARG A 177 -5.75 9.85 -13.47
C ARG A 177 -7.18 9.40 -13.72
N LEU A 178 -8.15 10.22 -13.33
CA LEU A 178 -9.57 9.97 -13.59
C LEU A 178 -9.94 10.33 -15.04
N ARG A 179 -10.78 9.49 -15.66
CA ARG A 179 -11.38 9.80 -16.96
C ARG A 179 -12.48 10.84 -16.74
N ARG A 180 -12.31 12.01 -17.35
CA ARG A 180 -13.33 13.06 -17.36
C ARG A 180 -14.59 12.54 -18.05
N SER A 181 -15.75 12.80 -17.46
CA SER A 181 -17.03 12.58 -18.14
C SER A 181 -17.07 13.40 -19.43
N LEU A 182 -17.91 12.98 -20.40
CA LEU A 182 -18.10 13.76 -21.63
C LEU A 182 -18.52 15.21 -21.31
N THR A 183 -19.41 15.40 -20.33
CA THR A 183 -19.83 16.71 -19.86
C THR A 183 -18.68 17.56 -19.33
N GLN A 184 -17.76 16.98 -18.53
CA GLN A 184 -16.56 17.68 -18.06
C GLN A 184 -15.60 18.01 -19.20
N LYS A 185 -15.48 17.15 -20.22
CA LYS A 185 -14.67 17.44 -21.41
C LYS A 185 -15.23 18.62 -22.20
N PHE A 186 -16.56 18.68 -22.40
CA PHE A 186 -17.21 19.80 -23.07
C PHE A 186 -17.04 21.12 -22.29
N ALA A 187 -17.26 21.10 -20.97
CA ALA A 187 -17.06 22.29 -20.13
C ALA A 187 -15.59 22.79 -20.16
N ALA A 188 -14.63 21.87 -20.06
CA ALA A 188 -13.21 22.22 -20.15
C ALA A 188 -12.82 22.77 -21.53
N SER A 189 -13.42 22.23 -22.61
CA SER A 189 -13.21 22.73 -23.98
C SER A 189 -13.65 24.18 -24.11
N LEU A 190 -14.84 24.52 -23.60
CA LEU A 190 -15.38 25.88 -23.64
C LEU A 190 -14.55 26.88 -22.81
N ALA A 191 -14.02 26.44 -21.66
CA ALA A 191 -13.14 27.28 -20.85
C ALA A 191 -11.77 27.50 -21.50
N SER A 192 -11.23 26.49 -22.19
CA SER A 192 -9.88 26.56 -22.78
C SER A 192 -9.78 27.43 -24.03
N SER A 193 -10.89 27.67 -24.74
CA SER A 193 -10.91 28.56 -25.93
C SER A 193 -10.62 30.03 -25.60
N VAL A 194 -10.56 30.41 -24.32
CA VAL A 194 -10.32 31.80 -23.89
C VAL A 194 -8.90 31.99 -23.33
N ALA A 195 -8.15 30.91 -23.05
CA ALA A 195 -6.84 30.97 -22.40
C ALA A 195 -5.73 30.43 -23.33
N CYS A 196 -5.32 31.24 -24.31
CA CYS A 196 -4.13 30.97 -25.11
C CYS A 196 -2.86 31.24 -24.30
N GLY A 197 -2.05 30.21 -24.05
CA GLY A 197 -0.61 30.41 -23.86
C GLY A 197 0.04 29.78 -22.62
N THR A 198 -0.11 28.48 -22.39
CA THR A 198 0.92 27.67 -21.70
C THR A 198 0.79 26.20 -22.08
N THR A 199 1.75 25.68 -22.84
CA THR A 199 1.90 24.24 -23.11
C THR A 199 2.50 23.57 -21.88
N GLN A 200 1.66 23.29 -20.89
CA GLN A 200 2.08 22.52 -19.71
C GLN A 200 2.07 21.03 -20.05
N ASP A 201 3.20 20.37 -19.75
CA ASP A 201 3.51 19.00 -20.09
C ASP A 201 2.46 18.02 -19.51
N ARG A 202 1.52 17.58 -20.35
CA ARG A 202 0.33 16.78 -19.95
C ARG A 202 0.64 15.31 -19.58
N ARG A 203 1.91 14.92 -19.46
CA ARG A 203 2.29 13.52 -19.24
C ARG A 203 2.43 13.11 -17.77
N GLY A 204 2.62 14.05 -16.85
CA GLY A 204 2.58 13.76 -15.41
C GLY A 204 1.14 13.70 -14.90
N GLY A 205 0.72 12.55 -14.37
CA GLY A 205 -0.50 12.51 -13.54
C GLY A 205 -0.34 13.43 -12.34
N ALA A 206 -1.43 14.05 -11.87
CA ALA A 206 -1.36 14.84 -10.65
C ALA A 206 -1.05 13.90 -9.46
N THR A 207 0.00 14.23 -8.71
CA THR A 207 0.24 13.61 -7.40
C THR A 207 -0.71 14.24 -6.40
N GLU A 208 -1.37 13.41 -5.63
CA GLU A 208 -2.31 13.83 -4.60
C GLU A 208 -2.02 13.10 -3.30
N THR A 209 -2.53 13.65 -2.19
CA THR A 209 -2.27 13.12 -0.85
C THR A 209 -3.59 12.85 -0.13
N VAL A 210 -3.67 11.72 0.56
CA VAL A 210 -4.77 11.35 1.46
C VAL A 210 -4.18 11.03 2.83
N PHE A 211 -4.85 11.48 3.88
CA PHE A 211 -4.50 11.20 5.26
C PHE A 211 -5.40 10.08 5.77
N ILE A 212 -4.81 9.11 6.46
CA ILE A 212 -5.55 8.03 7.12
C ILE A 212 -5.61 8.35 8.60
N ASP A 213 -6.82 8.40 9.15
CA ASP A 213 -7.01 8.75 10.56
C ASP A 213 -6.55 7.63 11.52
N GLU A 214 -6.63 6.37 11.10
CA GLU A 214 -6.19 5.22 11.90
C GLU A 214 -4.64 5.14 11.92
N PRO A 215 -3.98 5.01 13.09
CA PRO A 215 -2.51 4.98 13.19
C PRO A 215 -1.87 3.66 12.75
N LEU A 216 -0.58 3.67 12.39
CA LEU A 216 0.24 2.49 12.06
C LEU A 216 0.69 1.71 13.31
N ARG A 217 -0.23 1.43 14.23
CA ARG A 217 0.05 0.69 15.47
C ARG A 217 -0.91 -0.48 15.67
N SER A 218 -0.44 -1.50 16.36
CA SER A 218 -1.29 -2.57 16.89
C SER A 218 -2.00 -2.10 18.14
N ASP A 219 -3.23 -2.54 18.34
CA ASP A 219 -3.95 -2.37 19.61
C ASP A 219 -3.30 -3.18 20.74
N PHE A 220 -2.47 -4.16 20.39
CA PHE A 220 -1.72 -4.96 21.34
C PHE A 220 -0.40 -4.25 21.71
N PRO A 221 -0.02 -4.26 23.00
CA PRO A 221 1.24 -3.67 23.44
C PRO A 221 2.41 -4.31 22.69
N LEU A 222 3.14 -3.47 21.96
CA LEU A 222 4.34 -3.85 21.22
C LEU A 222 5.59 -3.90 22.10
N GLU A 223 5.43 -3.72 23.42
CA GLU A 223 6.56 -3.57 24.31
C GLU A 223 7.47 -4.80 24.24
N PRO A 224 8.79 -4.60 24.22
CA PRO A 224 9.71 -5.70 24.46
C PRO A 224 9.31 -6.28 25.81
N ALA A 225 8.92 -7.57 25.83
CA ALA A 225 8.67 -8.29 27.06
C ALA A 225 9.80 -7.92 28.01
N ALA A 226 9.46 -7.20 29.09
CA ALA A 226 10.46 -6.63 29.97
C ALA A 226 11.45 -7.74 30.32
N GLU A 227 12.73 -7.49 30.08
CA GLU A 227 13.84 -8.40 30.39
C GLU A 227 14.05 -8.48 31.93
N GLY A 228 12.95 -8.57 32.69
CA GLY A 228 12.86 -8.35 34.13
C GLY A 228 12.46 -9.58 34.94
N ASP A 229 12.54 -10.78 34.37
CA ASP A 229 12.49 -12.04 35.14
C ASP A 229 13.59 -12.98 34.62
N ARG A 230 14.83 -12.68 35.00
CA ARG A 230 15.84 -13.74 35.15
C ARG A 230 16.05 -13.94 36.66
N PRO A 231 15.86 -15.17 37.18
CA PRO A 231 16.16 -15.49 38.57
C PRO A 231 17.65 -15.33 38.89
#